data_AF-A0A9D7YLH8-F1
#
_entry.id   AF-A0A9D7YLH8-F1
#
_cell.length_a   1.000
_cell.length_b   1.000
_cell.length_c   1.000
_cell.angle_alpha   90.00
_cell.angle_beta   90.00
_cell.angle_gamma   90.00
#
_symmetry.space_group_name_H-M   'P 1'
#
loop_
_entity.id
_entity.type
_entity.pdbx_description
1 polymer ?
#
loop_
_entity_poly.entity_id
_entity_poly.type
_entity_poly.pdbx_seq_one_letter_code
_entity_poly.pdbx_strand_id
1 'polypeptide(L)' 'MSQLGMQLPGSQARRQASLNVYTGLLLVAVLALGAAVGVAWVNGVRVAPGGQPWKTHPASGPLQLK' A
#
# COMPACT_ATOMS: atom_id res chain seq x y z
N MET A 1 -5.56 -29.61 -45.89
CA MET A 1 -5.58 -29.58 -44.42
C MET A 1 -4.15 -29.45 -43.91
N SER A 2 -3.60 -28.24 -43.88
CA SER A 2 -2.22 -28.03 -43.41
C SER A 2 -2.26 -27.74 -41.91
N GLN A 3 -2.07 -28.78 -41.11
CA GLN A 3 -1.99 -28.75 -39.64
C GLN A 3 -0.57 -28.34 -39.19
N LEU A 4 0.00 -27.32 -39.85
CA LEU A 4 1.27 -26.73 -39.46
C LEU A 4 0.97 -25.48 -38.64
N GLY A 5 0.89 -25.63 -37.31
CA GLY A 5 0.70 -24.49 -36.41
C GLY A 5 0.11 -24.79 -35.03
N MET A 6 -0.43 -25.99 -34.79
CA MET A 6 -1.21 -26.25 -33.58
C MET A 6 -0.42 -26.63 -32.31
N GLN A 7 0.88 -26.92 -32.39
CA GLN A 7 1.67 -27.29 -31.21
C GLN A 7 3.14 -26.92 -31.44
N LEU A 8 3.51 -25.64 -31.31
CA LEU A 8 4.92 -25.29 -31.11
C LEU A 8 5.24 -25.48 -29.63
N PRO A 9 6.00 -26.53 -29.24
CA PRO A 9 6.39 -26.76 -27.86
C PRO A 9 7.27 -25.60 -27.42
N GLY A 10 6.76 -24.75 -26.54
CA GLY A 10 7.43 -23.52 -26.10
C GLY A 10 6.54 -22.27 -26.05
N SER A 11 5.33 -22.31 -26.63
CA SER A 11 4.39 -21.18 -26.54
C SER A 11 3.98 -20.81 -25.11
N GLN A 12 4.02 -21.79 -24.19
CA GLN A 12 3.74 -21.60 -22.77
C GLN A 12 4.99 -21.26 -21.93
N ALA A 13 6.20 -21.52 -22.44
CA ALA A 13 7.45 -21.37 -21.67
C ALA A 13 7.80 -19.90 -21.36
N ARG A 14 7.30 -18.94 -22.16
CA ARG A 14 7.55 -17.50 -21.97
C ARG A 14 6.50 -16.76 -21.13
N ARG A 15 5.47 -17.43 -20.61
CA ARG A 15 4.43 -16.83 -19.76
C ARG A 15 4.69 -17.03 -18.27
N GLN A 16 5.95 -17.04 -17.86
CA GLN A 16 6.29 -17.15 -16.45
C GLN A 16 6.18 -15.77 -15.79
N ALA A 17 5.45 -15.69 -14.68
CA ALA A 17 5.40 -14.50 -13.85
C ALA A 17 6.81 -14.23 -13.30
N SER A 18 7.49 -13.22 -13.83
CA SER A 18 8.80 -12.80 -13.35
C SER A 18 8.70 -11.50 -12.57
N LEU A 19 9.48 -11.41 -11.50
CA LEU A 19 9.64 -10.18 -10.73
C LEU A 19 10.29 -9.13 -11.64
N ASN A 20 9.58 -8.05 -11.91
CA ASN A 20 10.06 -6.95 -12.74
C ASN A 20 10.30 -5.69 -11.90
N VAL A 21 10.92 -4.69 -12.51
CA VAL A 21 11.25 -3.42 -11.86
C VAL A 21 10.00 -2.73 -11.29
N TYR A 22 8.85 -2.83 -11.96
CA TYR A 22 7.60 -2.25 -11.48
C TYR A 22 7.09 -2.93 -10.22
N THR A 23 7.23 -4.25 -10.10
CA THR A 23 6.92 -4.98 -8.86
C THR A 23 7.85 -4.55 -7.72
N GLY A 24 9.12 -4.29 -8.01
CA GLY A 24 10.08 -3.73 -7.04
C GLY A 24 9.70 -2.32 -6.58
N LEU A 25 9.35 -1.44 -7.52
CA LEU A 25 8.87 -0.08 -7.23
C LEU A 25 7.56 -0.10 -6.42
N LEU A 26 6.65 -1.01 -6.73
CA LEU A 26 5.41 -1.20 -5.98
C LEU A 26 5.69 -1.52 -4.51
N LEU A 27 6.64 -2.43 -4.24
CA LEU A 27 7.02 -2.77 -2.86
C LEU A 27 7.56 -1.55 -2.11
N VAL A 28 8.44 -0.78 -2.73
CA VAL A 28 9.00 0.44 -2.12
C VAL A 28 7.90 1.46 -1.85
N ALA A 29 6.96 1.65 -2.78
CA ALA A 29 5.83 2.56 -2.60
C ALA A 29 4.95 2.14 -1.40
N VAL A 30 4.67 0.84 -1.24
CA VAL A 30 3.90 0.32 -0.10
C VAL A 30 4.63 0.56 1.23
N LEU A 31 5.94 0.35 1.28
CA LEU A 31 6.74 0.59 2.48
C LEU A 31 6.75 2.08 2.86
N ALA A 32 6.94 2.97 1.88
CA ALA A 32 6.90 4.41 2.10
C ALA A 32 5.52 4.88 2.60
N LEU A 33 4.44 4.34 2.03
CA LEU A 33 3.08 4.62 2.48
C LEU A 33 2.86 4.15 3.92
N GLY A 34 3.30 2.93 4.25
CA GLY A 34 3.22 2.40 5.62
C GLY A 34 3.95 3.27 6.64
N ALA A 35 5.16 3.72 6.30
CA ALA A 35 5.92 4.63 7.15
C ALA A 35 5.20 5.98 7.34
N ALA A 36 4.64 6.56 6.28
CA ALA A 36 3.89 7.82 6.36
C ALA A 36 2.66 7.71 7.27
N VAL A 37 1.89 6.62 7.15
CA VAL A 37 0.73 6.34 8.02
C VAL A 37 1.18 6.17 9.47
N GLY A 38 2.30 5.48 9.71
CA GLY A 38 2.86 5.32 11.07
C GLY A 38 3.23 6.65 11.72
N VAL A 39 3.89 7.55 10.98
CA VAL A 39 4.23 8.89 11.48
C VAL A 39 2.97 9.72 11.75
N ALA A 40 1.98 9.67 10.86
CA ALA A 40 0.70 10.34 11.07
C ALA A 40 -0.02 9.82 12.33
N TRP A 41 0.04 8.51 12.58
CA TRP A 41 -0.55 7.90 13.77
C TRP A 41 0.07 8.39 15.08
N VAL A 42 1.41 8.40 15.16
CA VAL A 42 2.13 8.86 16.38
C VAL A 42 1.78 10.31 16.72
N ASN A 43 1.69 11.17 15.71
CA ASN A 43 1.29 12.56 15.90
C ASN A 43 -0.20 12.69 16.22
N GLY A 44 -1.06 11.89 15.55
CA GLY A 44 -2.50 11.84 15.81
C GLY A 44 -2.83 11.46 17.25
N VAL A 45 -2.14 10.48 17.83
CA VAL A 45 -2.33 10.08 19.24
C VAL A 45 -1.98 11.20 20.22
N ARG A 46 -1.03 12.08 19.89
CA ARG A 46 -0.64 13.21 20.76
C ARG A 46 -1.65 14.35 20.70
N VAL A 47 -2.15 14.64 19.51
CA VAL A 47 -3.08 15.75 19.29
C VAL A 47 -4.50 15.36 19.66
N ALA A 48 -4.90 14.10 19.49
CA ALA A 48 -6.30 13.71 19.62
C ALA A 48 -6.82 13.68 21.08
N PRO A 49 -8.14 13.89 21.28
CA PRO A 49 -8.76 13.95 22.60
C PRO A 49 -8.52 12.71 23.44
N GLY A 50 -7.94 12.90 24.62
CA GLY A 50 -7.64 11.80 25.56
C GLY A 50 -6.70 10.73 24.97
N GLY A 51 -5.94 11.07 23.93
CA GLY A 51 -5.00 10.17 23.29
C GLY A 51 -5.61 9.13 22.36
N GLN A 52 -6.86 9.33 21.93
CA GLN A 52 -7.59 8.42 21.07
C GLN A 52 -7.62 8.99 19.65
N PRO A 53 -6.79 8.48 18.71
CA PRO A 53 -6.54 9.10 17.40
C PRO A 53 -7.78 9.21 16.49
N TRP A 54 -8.84 8.49 16.81
CA TRP A 54 -10.11 8.49 16.07
C TRP A 54 -11.14 9.48 16.61
N LYS A 55 -10.86 10.15 17.74
CA LYS A 55 -11.77 11.13 18.32
C LYS A 55 -11.48 12.52 17.78
N THR A 56 -12.56 13.27 17.53
CA THR A 56 -12.48 14.66 17.09
C THR A 56 -12.67 15.60 18.27
N HIS A 57 -12.02 16.75 18.22
CA HIS A 57 -12.27 17.82 19.17
C HIS A 57 -13.70 18.37 19.00
N PRO A 58 -14.34 18.83 20.08
CA PRO A 58 -15.60 19.54 19.98
C PRO A 58 -15.42 20.83 19.15
N ALA A 59 -16.41 21.16 18.32
CA ALA A 59 -16.38 22.35 17.43
C ALA A 59 -16.37 23.68 18.20
N SER A 60 -16.72 23.65 19.49
CA SER A 60 -16.74 24.82 20.37
C SER A 60 -16.24 24.37 21.74
N GLY A 61 -15.04 24.81 22.13
CA GLY A 61 -14.46 24.48 23.43
C GLY A 61 -12.93 24.44 23.42
N PRO A 62 -12.30 24.36 24.60
CA PRO A 62 -10.84 24.24 24.70
C PRO A 62 -10.37 22.89 24.13
N LEU A 63 -9.22 22.90 23.45
CA LEU A 63 -8.58 21.71 22.92
C LEU A 63 -8.20 20.78 24.07
N GLN A 64 -8.69 19.54 24.04
CA GLN A 64 -8.34 18.51 25.01
C GLN A 64 -7.21 17.69 24.43
N LEU A 65 -5.98 18.08 24.72
CA LEU A 65 -4.80 17.31 24.36
C LEU A 65 -4.60 16.15 25.34
N LYS A 66 -3.89 15.11 24.90
CA LYS A 66 -3.42 14.07 25.82
C LYS A 66 -2.26 14.58 26.66
#